data_AF-A0A6A4SM36-F1
#
_entry.id   AF-A0A6A4SM36-F1
#
_cell.length_a   1.000
_cell.length_b   1.000
_cell.length_c   1.000
_cell.angle_alpha   90.00
_cell.angle_beta   90.00
_cell.angle_gamma   90.00
#
_symmetry.space_group_name_H-M   'P 1'
#
loop_
_entity.id
_entity.type
_entity.pdbx_description
1 polymer ?
#
loop_
_entity_poly.entity_id
_entity_poly.type
_entity_poly.pdbx_seq_one_letter_code
_entity_poly.pdbx_strand_id
1 'polypeptide(L)'
;MAAIRDGEYTATIYKLIKDGHYVDAIHILNGQLQKHTKSRAALSLLGYCYYHLQDFSSAAESYEQLAVLHPEVEEYKVHYAQSLYRAGAYPEATKASFVLDNPSSHTKMVKLQACIKYCEEDYAAAKVTSSLT
;
A
#
# COMPACT_ATOMS: atom_id res chain seq x y z
N MET A 1 -2.41 8.59 -28.91
CA MET A 1 -2.47 8.92 -27.47
C MET A 1 -2.45 10.43 -27.33
N ALA A 2 -3.52 11.03 -26.83
CA ALA A 2 -3.58 12.47 -26.63
C ALA A 2 -2.67 12.86 -25.46
N ALA A 3 -1.67 13.71 -25.72
CA ALA A 3 -0.83 14.25 -24.68
C ALA A 3 -1.68 15.13 -23.75
N ILE A 4 -1.81 14.73 -22.49
CA ILE A 4 -2.48 15.52 -21.45
C ILE A 4 -1.65 16.79 -21.25
N ARG A 5 -2.30 17.95 -21.27
CA ARG A 5 -1.64 19.24 -21.08
C ARG A 5 -1.13 19.37 -19.65
N ASP A 6 0.07 19.94 -19.47
CA ASP A 6 0.60 20.32 -18.16
C ASP A 6 -0.43 21.22 -17.44
N GLY A 7 -1.01 20.68 -16.36
CA GLY A 7 -2.11 21.30 -15.60
C GLY A 7 -3.41 20.48 -15.54
N GLU A 8 -3.67 19.60 -16.51
CA GLU A 8 -4.88 18.76 -16.55
C GLU A 8 -4.68 17.36 -15.94
N TYR A 9 -3.43 17.00 -15.64
CA TYR A 9 -3.08 15.69 -15.07
C TYR A 9 -3.86 15.38 -13.79
N THR A 10 -3.93 16.33 -12.86
CA THR A 10 -4.60 16.13 -11.57
C THR A 10 -6.09 15.81 -11.75
N ALA A 11 -6.82 16.64 -12.53
CA ALA A 11 -8.25 16.41 -12.77
C ALA A 11 -8.49 15.09 -13.52
N THR A 12 -7.63 14.75 -14.47
CA THR A 12 -7.72 13.50 -15.23
C THR A 12 -7.49 12.28 -14.34
N ILE A 13 -6.46 12.30 -13.49
CA ILE A 13 -6.15 11.20 -12.57
C ILE A 13 -7.32 10.99 -11.59
N TYR A 14 -7.84 12.05 -10.97
CA TYR A 14 -8.97 11.93 -10.05
C TYR A 14 -10.22 11.39 -10.75
N LYS A 15 -10.49 11.80 -11.99
CA LYS A 15 -11.59 11.28 -12.79
C LYS A 15 -11.41 9.78 -13.07
N LEU A 16 -10.23 9.37 -13.53
CA LEU A 16 -9.93 7.96 -13.80
C LEU A 16 -10.09 7.10 -12.55
N ILE A 17 -9.57 7.55 -11.40
CA ILE A 17 -9.74 6.85 -10.12
C ILE A 17 -11.22 6.74 -9.74
N LYS A 18 -11.98 7.82 -9.87
CA LYS A 18 -13.43 7.84 -9.57
C LYS A 18 -14.21 6.88 -10.48
N ASP A 19 -13.83 6.79 -11.75
CA ASP A 19 -14.46 5.92 -12.73
C ASP A 19 -13.97 4.45 -12.60
N GLY A 20 -13.00 4.18 -11.71
CA GLY A 20 -12.44 2.83 -11.47
C GLY A 20 -11.35 2.43 -12.46
N HIS A 21 -10.88 3.35 -13.30
CA HIS A 21 -9.82 3.15 -14.30
C HIS A 21 -8.43 3.27 -13.64
N TYR A 22 -8.14 2.38 -12.70
CA TYR A 22 -6.90 2.43 -11.92
C TYR A 22 -5.63 2.21 -12.75
N VAL A 23 -5.68 1.35 -13.77
CA VAL A 23 -4.53 1.05 -14.64
C VAL A 23 -4.10 2.29 -15.44
N ASP A 24 -5.07 3.00 -16.02
CA ASP A 24 -4.80 4.25 -16.76
C ASP A 24 -4.24 5.33 -15.83
N ALA A 25 -4.80 5.43 -14.61
CA ALA A 25 -4.31 6.35 -13.59
C ALA A 25 -2.84 6.05 -13.21
N ILE A 26 -2.51 4.77 -12.98
CA ILE A 26 -1.14 4.32 -12.68
C ILE A 26 -0.17 4.68 -13.80
N HIS A 27 -0.56 4.48 -15.07
CA HIS A 27 0.29 4.81 -16.21
C HIS A 27 0.66 6.31 -16.22
N ILE A 28 -0.33 7.18 -16.01
CA ILE A 28 -0.11 8.63 -15.94
C ILE A 28 0.75 8.99 -14.72
N LEU A 29 0.45 8.42 -13.56
CA LEU A 29 1.15 8.69 -12.30
C LEU A 29 2.62 8.26 -12.36
N ASN A 30 2.94 7.11 -12.96
CA ASN A 30 4.33 6.67 -13.16
C ASN A 30 5.10 7.62 -14.08
N GLY A 31 4.46 8.13 -15.14
CA GLY A 31 5.05 9.17 -15.99
C GLY A 31 5.34 10.47 -15.21
N GLN A 32 4.49 10.84 -14.26
CA GLN A 32 4.72 11.98 -13.37
C GLN A 32 5.85 11.71 -12.36
N LEU A 33 5.93 10.48 -11.83
CA LEU A 33 6.97 10.08 -10.88
C LEU A 33 8.37 10.10 -11.53
N GLN A 34 8.48 9.80 -12.83
CA GLN A 34 9.76 9.92 -13.54
C GLN A 34 10.28 11.37 -13.56
N LYS A 35 9.39 12.36 -13.61
CA LYS A 35 9.75 13.79 -13.54
C LYS A 35 9.97 14.26 -12.10
N HIS A 36 9.19 13.72 -11.15
CA HIS A 36 9.22 14.09 -9.74
C HIS A 36 9.20 12.85 -8.86
N THR A 37 10.37 12.22 -8.69
CA THR A 37 10.55 10.89 -8.08
C THR A 37 10.12 10.78 -6.62
N LYS A 38 9.94 11.91 -5.92
CA LYS A 38 9.54 11.95 -4.50
C LYS A 38 8.23 12.72 -4.29
N SER A 39 7.38 12.78 -5.31
CA SER A 39 6.09 13.47 -5.21
C SER A 39 5.15 12.70 -4.27
N ARG A 40 4.89 13.29 -3.10
CA ARG A 40 3.95 12.76 -2.09
C ARG A 40 2.58 12.44 -2.68
N ALA A 41 2.03 13.35 -3.49
CA ALA A 41 0.71 13.18 -4.08
C ALA A 41 0.69 12.00 -5.07
N ALA A 42 1.72 11.88 -5.90
CA ALA A 42 1.79 10.82 -6.89
C ALA A 42 1.97 9.44 -6.24
N LEU A 43 2.87 9.31 -5.25
CA LEU A 43 3.05 8.07 -4.47
C LEU A 43 1.76 7.67 -3.73
N SER A 44 1.04 8.64 -3.15
CA SER A 44 -0.19 8.36 -2.40
C SER A 44 -1.31 7.87 -3.32
N LEU A 45 -1.45 8.46 -4.50
CA LEU A 45 -2.44 8.04 -5.50
C LEU A 45 -2.07 6.69 -6.13
N LEU A 46 -0.78 6.42 -6.35
CA LEU A 46 -0.30 5.10 -6.80
C LEU A 46 -0.63 4.02 -5.77
N GLY A 47 -0.28 4.23 -4.50
CA GLY A 47 -0.60 3.30 -3.41
C GLY A 47 -2.10 2.99 -3.33
N TYR A 48 -2.94 4.00 -3.50
CA TYR A 48 -4.40 3.81 -3.57
C TYR A 48 -4.82 2.97 -4.78
N CYS A 49 -4.34 3.30 -5.98
CA CYS A 49 -4.69 2.56 -7.19
C CYS A 49 -4.25 1.09 -7.11
N TYR A 50 -3.03 0.82 -6.67
CA TYR A 50 -2.51 -0.54 -6.49
C TYR A 50 -3.33 -1.33 -5.48
N TYR A 51 -3.71 -0.70 -4.36
CA TYR A 51 -4.55 -1.33 -3.34
C TYR A 51 -5.92 -1.74 -3.90
N HIS A 52 -6.54 -0.89 -4.73
CA HIS A 52 -7.82 -1.19 -5.36
C HIS A 52 -7.73 -2.25 -6.45
N LEU A 53 -6.57 -2.38 -7.10
CA LEU A 53 -6.26 -3.49 -8.01
C LEU A 53 -5.85 -4.78 -7.28
N GLN A 54 -5.83 -4.78 -5.95
CA GLN A 54 -5.34 -5.88 -5.10
C GLN A 54 -3.86 -6.22 -5.31
N ASP A 55 -3.11 -5.33 -5.94
CA ASP A 55 -1.64 -5.39 -6.00
C ASP A 55 -1.08 -4.81 -4.69
N PHE A 56 -1.24 -5.57 -3.62
CA PHE A 56 -0.88 -5.13 -2.28
C PHE A 56 0.63 -4.99 -2.09
N SER A 57 1.43 -5.69 -2.89
CA SER A 57 2.89 -5.59 -2.88
C SER A 57 3.35 -4.23 -3.38
N SER A 58 2.90 -3.80 -4.58
CA SER A 58 3.24 -2.47 -5.10
C SER A 58 2.59 -1.33 -4.29
N ALA A 59 1.43 -1.58 -3.68
CA ALA A 59 0.85 -0.64 -2.73
C ALA A 59 1.76 -0.46 -1.50
N ALA A 60 2.28 -1.56 -0.92
CA ALA A 60 3.21 -1.51 0.19
C ALA A 60 4.48 -0.73 -0.14
N GLU A 61 5.10 -0.96 -1.30
CA GLU A 61 6.28 -0.20 -1.74
C GLU A 61 6.00 1.32 -1.84
N SER A 62 4.83 1.69 -2.36
CA SER A 62 4.43 3.11 -2.46
C SER A 62 4.28 3.75 -1.08
N TYR A 63 3.63 3.05 -0.14
CA TYR A 63 3.46 3.54 1.23
C TYR A 63 4.74 3.51 2.07
N GLU A 64 5.64 2.57 1.80
CA GLU A 64 6.97 2.53 2.42
C GLU A 64 7.76 3.78 2.06
N GLN A 65 7.83 4.13 0.78
CA GLN A 65 8.48 5.35 0.33
C GLN A 65 7.87 6.59 0.98
N LEU A 66 6.54 6.66 1.08
CA LEU A 66 5.86 7.75 1.78
C LEU A 66 6.19 7.81 3.26
N ALA A 67 6.27 6.66 3.94
CA ALA A 67 6.63 6.60 5.35
C ALA A 67 8.09 7.03 5.61
N VAL A 68 8.99 6.80 4.65
CA VAL A 68 10.38 7.27 4.69
C VAL A 68 10.48 8.77 4.41
N LEU A 69 9.73 9.28 3.43
CA LEU A 69 9.76 10.70 3.05
C LEU A 69 9.03 11.60 4.06
N HIS A 70 7.97 11.09 4.67
CA HIS A 70 7.11 11.80 5.62
C HIS A 70 6.93 10.97 6.90
N PRO A 71 8.00 10.76 7.68
CA PRO A 71 7.95 9.93 8.89
C PRO A 71 7.01 10.48 9.97
N GLU A 72 6.66 11.76 9.90
CA GLU A 72 5.66 12.43 10.74
C GLU A 72 4.22 12.01 10.45
N VAL A 73 3.94 11.49 9.25
CA VAL A 73 2.60 11.07 8.83
C VAL A 73 2.43 9.58 9.09
N GLU A 74 1.85 9.25 10.23
CA GLU A 74 1.67 7.86 10.66
C GLU A 74 0.70 7.06 9.79
N GLU A 75 -0.25 7.73 9.15
CA GLU A 75 -1.22 7.08 8.28
C GLU A 75 -0.54 6.28 7.16
N TYR A 76 0.61 6.74 6.65
CA TYR A 76 1.40 5.99 5.67
C TYR A 76 1.99 4.71 6.24
N LYS A 77 2.47 4.73 7.48
CA LYS A 77 2.97 3.53 8.18
C LYS A 77 1.84 2.52 8.43
N VAL A 78 0.65 3.02 8.78
CA VAL A 78 -0.54 2.17 8.94
C VAL A 78 -0.93 1.51 7.61
N HIS A 79 -0.99 2.28 6.52
CA HIS A 79 -1.30 1.74 5.19
C HIS A 79 -0.23 0.78 4.68
N TYR A 80 1.05 1.03 4.98
CA TYR A 80 2.14 0.10 4.69
C TYR A 80 1.94 -1.24 5.40
N ALA A 81 1.74 -1.25 6.72
CA ALA A 81 1.52 -2.47 7.48
C ALA A 81 0.27 -3.24 7.02
N GLN A 82 -0.82 -2.53 6.71
CA GLN A 82 -2.05 -3.13 6.18
C GLN A 82 -1.86 -3.72 4.78
N SER A 83 -1.08 -3.07 3.93
CA SER A 83 -0.79 -3.55 2.57
C SER A 83 0.07 -4.81 2.63
N LEU A 84 1.10 -4.86 3.48
CA LEU A 84 1.91 -6.06 3.72
C LEU A 84 1.06 -7.23 4.22
N TYR A 85 0.15 -6.99 5.18
CA TYR A 85 -0.75 -8.04 5.66
C TYR A 85 -1.61 -8.61 4.52
N ARG A 86 -2.19 -7.74 3.68
CA ARG A 86 -3.02 -8.18 2.54
C ARG A 86 -2.20 -8.83 1.42
N ALA A 87 -0.92 -8.49 1.29
CA ALA A 87 0.02 -9.17 0.40
C ALA A 87 0.45 -10.56 0.91
N GLY A 88 0.07 -10.93 2.15
CA GLY A 88 0.52 -12.17 2.79
C GLY A 88 1.96 -12.11 3.33
N ALA A 89 2.59 -10.93 3.31
CA ALA A 89 3.90 -10.67 3.88
C ALA A 89 3.78 -10.48 5.41
N TYR A 90 3.34 -11.54 6.08
CA TYR A 90 3.04 -11.55 7.52
C TYR A 90 4.24 -11.19 8.42
N PRO A 91 5.47 -11.67 8.16
CA PRO A 91 6.64 -11.30 8.97
C PRO A 91 6.94 -9.80 8.89
N GLU A 92 6.87 -9.23 7.69
CA GLU A 92 7.10 -7.81 7.42
C GLU A 92 5.97 -6.96 8.02
N ALA A 93 4.71 -7.37 7.84
CA ALA A 93 3.55 -6.70 8.40
C ALA A 93 3.63 -6.63 9.94
N THR A 94 4.08 -7.72 10.56
CA THR A 94 4.29 -7.80 12.02
C THR A 94 5.33 -6.78 12.46
N LYS A 95 6.51 -6.76 11.81
CA LYS A 95 7.56 -5.78 12.12
C LYS A 95 7.05 -4.34 11.96
N ALA A 96 6.39 -4.05 10.84
CA ALA A 96 5.84 -2.72 10.55
C ALA A 96 4.80 -2.29 11.60
N SER A 97 3.98 -3.21 12.11
CA SER A 97 2.99 -2.92 13.15
C SER A 97 3.61 -2.58 14.51
N PHE A 98 4.79 -3.13 14.84
CA PHE A 98 5.49 -2.83 16.10
C PHE A 98 6.20 -1.48 16.10
N VAL A 99 6.60 -0.99 14.92
CA VAL A 99 7.23 0.34 14.78
C VAL A 99 6.21 1.47 15.04
N LEU A 100 4.92 1.16 15.00
CA LEU A 100 3.83 2.10 15.24
C LEU A 100 3.48 2.19 16.73
N ASP A 101 4.14 3.11 17.45
CA ASP A 101 3.96 3.34 18.90
C ASP A 101 3.10 4.58 19.19
N ASN A 102 1.92 4.68 18.57
CA ASN A 102 1.01 5.80 18.78
C ASN A 102 -0.35 5.36 19.33
N PRO A 103 -0.85 6.00 20.40
CA PRO A 103 -2.15 5.67 20.99
C PRO A 103 -3.31 5.69 20.00
N SER A 104 -3.29 6.57 19.00
CA SER A 104 -4.37 6.71 18.01
C SER A 104 -4.46 5.52 17.04
N SER A 105 -3.32 4.91 16.75
CA SER A 105 -3.19 3.76 15.85
C SER A 105 -3.11 2.44 16.61
N HIS A 106 -2.88 2.48 17.93
CA HIS A 106 -2.64 1.33 18.79
C HIS A 106 -3.74 0.27 18.67
N THR A 107 -5.01 0.65 18.80
CA THR A 107 -6.13 -0.31 18.69
C THR A 107 -6.20 -0.97 17.31
N LYS A 108 -5.88 -0.24 16.23
CA LYS A 108 -5.86 -0.81 14.88
C LYS A 108 -4.69 -1.77 14.72
N MET A 109 -3.53 -1.46 15.30
CA MET A 109 -2.33 -2.29 15.21
C MET A 109 -2.44 -3.57 16.04
N VAL A 110 -3.00 -3.51 17.25
CA VAL A 110 -3.27 -4.72 18.05
C VAL A 110 -4.21 -5.67 17.32
N LYS A 111 -5.26 -5.14 16.66
CA LYS A 111 -6.15 -5.95 15.81
C LYS A 111 -5.39 -6.56 14.64
N LEU A 112 -4.56 -5.77 13.94
CA LEU A 112 -3.77 -6.25 12.81
C LEU A 112 -2.79 -7.37 13.24
N GLN A 113 -2.10 -7.20 14.36
CA GLN A 113 -1.19 -8.19 14.94
C GLN A 113 -1.92 -9.50 15.30
N ALA A 114 -3.11 -9.41 15.90
CA ALA A 114 -3.93 -10.59 16.19
C ALA A 114 -4.33 -11.32 14.91
N CYS A 115 -4.76 -10.59 13.87
CA CYS A 115 -5.08 -11.16 12.57
C CYS A 115 -3.86 -11.82 11.91
N ILE A 116 -2.68 -11.19 11.97
CA ILE A 116 -1.45 -11.74 11.42
C ILE A 116 -1.11 -13.08 12.09
N LYS A 117 -1.10 -13.13 13.42
CA LYS A 117 -0.80 -14.38 14.16
C LYS A 117 -1.73 -15.52 13.80
N TYR A 118 -3.03 -15.24 13.71
CA TYR A 118 -4.02 -16.23 13.31
C TYR A 118 -3.75 -16.76 11.88
N CYS A 119 -3.47 -15.86 10.94
CA CYS A 119 -3.15 -16.25 9.56
C CYS A 119 -1.81 -17.01 9.45
N GLU A 120 -0.81 -16.68 10.26
CA GLU A 120 0.48 -17.39 10.28
C GLU A 120 0.34 -18.82 10.81
N GLU A 121 -0.43 -19.04 11.88
CA GLU A 121 -0.68 -20.38 12.42
C GLU A 121 -1.42 -21.27 11.43
N ASP A 122 -2.45 -20.73 10.76
CA ASP A 122 -3.24 -21.46 9.77
C ASP A 122 -2.41 -21.76 8.50
N TYR A 123 -1.62 -20.79 8.04
CA TYR A 123 -0.74 -20.99 6.88
C TYR A 123 0.40 -21.99 7.16
N ALA A 124 0.97 -21.97 8.38
CA ALA A 124 1.97 -22.94 8.80
C ALA A 124 1.37 -24.35 8.87
N ALA A 125 0.17 -24.50 9.43
CA ALA A 125 -0.55 -25.77 9.48
C ALA A 125 -0.85 -26.32 8.07
N ALA A 126 -1.32 -25.47 7.16
CA ALA A 126 -1.63 -25.84 5.77
C ALA A 126 -0.38 -26.33 5.00
N LYS A 127 0.78 -25.67 5.19
CA LYS A 127 2.03 -26.11 4.57
C LYS A 127 2.45 -27.50 5.01
N VAL A 128 2.37 -27.81 6.31
CA VAL A 128 2.73 -29.12 6.87
C VAL A 128 1.88 -30.23 6.24
N THR A 129 0.57 -30.00 6.06
CA THR A 129 -0.31 -30.97 5.42
C THR A 129 -0.02 -31.19 3.93
N SER A 130 0.41 -30.15 3.21
CA SER A 130 0.75 -30.27 1.77
C SER A 130 2.06 -31.01 1.50
N SER A 131 2.96 -31.10 2.49
CA SER A 131 4.23 -31.84 2.39
C SER A 131 4.13 -33.32 2.80
N LEU A 132 2.95 -33.79 3.21
CA LEU A 132 2.71 -35.16 3.70
C LEU A 132 1.93 -36.04 2.70
N THR A 133 1.73 -35.57 1.46
CA THR A 133 1.15 -36.33 0.32
C THR A 133 2.13 -36.34 -0.84
#